data_AF-X1MBQ0-F1
#
_entry.id   AF-X1MBQ0-F1
#
_cell.length_a   1.000
_cell.length_b   1.000
_cell.length_c   1.000
_cell.angle_alpha   90.00
_cell.angle_beta   90.00
_cell.angle_gamma   90.00
#
_symmetry.space_group_name_H-M   'P 1'
#
loop_
_entity.id
_entity.type
_entity.pdbx_description
1 polymer ?
#
loop_
_entity_poly.entity_id
_entity_poly.type
_entity_poly.pdbx_seq_one_letter_code
_entity_poly.pdbx_strand_id
1 'polypeptide(L)'
;MPQLPELVQALLNPKAYPETPPQGIELVQTQMSFIFLTDDYVYKVKKPVNLGYLDYTTLDKRHFYCQREVELNRRLCPDAYLGVVP
;
A
#
# COMPACT_ATOMS: atom_id res chain seq x y z
N MET A 1 9.37 18.83 10.79
CA MET A 1 8.65 17.55 10.56
C MET A 1 9.46 16.74 9.58
N PRO A 2 9.68 15.42 9.77
CA PRO A 2 10.38 14.62 8.78
C PRO A 2 9.61 14.66 7.46
N GLN A 3 10.32 14.89 6.35
CA GLN A 3 9.71 14.87 5.03
C GLN A 3 9.23 13.45 4.73
N LEU A 4 8.01 13.35 4.17
CA LEU A 4 7.48 12.08 3.69
C LEU A 4 8.36 11.54 2.55
N PRO A 5 8.52 10.21 2.41
CA PRO A 5 9.23 9.65 1.26
C PRO A 5 8.64 10.14 -0.06
N GLU A 6 9.48 10.29 -1.09
CA GLU A 6 9.06 10.77 -2.41
C GLU A 6 7.88 9.99 -2.99
N LEU A 7 7.89 8.66 -2.86
CA LEU A 7 6.78 7.78 -3.24
C LEU A 7 5.45 8.17 -2.57
N VAL A 8 5.50 8.54 -1.29
CA VAL A 8 4.29 8.93 -0.54
C VAL A 8 3.78 10.27 -1.03
N GLN A 9 4.67 11.22 -1.32
CA GLN A 9 4.28 12.50 -1.91
C GLN A 9 3.67 12.32 -3.30
N ALA A 10 4.23 11.43 -4.12
CA ALA A 10 3.70 11.11 -5.44
C ALA A 10 2.29 10.50 -5.37
N LEU A 11 2.05 9.58 -4.42
CA LEU A 11 0.75 8.95 -4.23
C LEU A 11 -0.28 9.86 -3.53
N LEU A 12 0.13 10.97 -2.91
CA LEU A 12 -0.81 11.99 -2.44
C LEU A 12 -1.36 12.87 -3.58
N ASN A 13 -0.95 12.66 -4.82
CA ASN A 13 -1.52 13.32 -5.99
C ASN A 13 -2.69 12.50 -6.54
N PRO A 14 -3.91 13.07 -6.66
CA PRO A 14 -5.07 12.38 -7.26
C PRO A 14 -4.83 11.80 -8.66
N LYS A 15 -3.91 12.39 -9.43
CA LYS A 15 -3.57 11.90 -10.77
C LYS A 15 -2.69 10.64 -10.79
N ALA A 16 -2.23 10.18 -9.62
CA ALA A 16 -1.42 8.96 -9.51
C ALA A 16 -2.26 7.68 -9.60
N TYR A 17 -3.58 7.78 -9.50
CA TYR A 17 -4.49 6.64 -9.50
C TYR A 17 -5.07 6.42 -10.90
N PRO A 18 -5.14 5.16 -11.37
CA PRO A 18 -5.57 4.83 -12.75
C PRO A 18 -7.07 5.07 -12.96
N GLU A 19 -7.85 5.07 -11.89
CA GLU A 19 -9.28 5.32 -11.89
C GLU A 19 -9.59 6.82 -12.02
N THR A 20 -10.85 7.19 -11.85
CA THR A 20 -11.23 8.61 -11.71
C THR A 20 -10.42 9.24 -10.57
N PRO A 21 -9.75 10.38 -10.78
CA PRO A 21 -8.98 11.03 -9.74
C PRO A 21 -9.84 11.24 -8.49
N PRO A 22 -9.43 10.72 -7.31
CA PRO A 22 -10.26 10.80 -6.12
C PRO A 22 -10.38 12.24 -5.64
N GLN A 23 -11.50 12.56 -5.00
CA GLN A 23 -11.75 13.88 -4.42
C GLN A 23 -10.84 14.14 -3.21
N GLY A 24 -10.51 13.08 -2.47
CA GLY A 24 -9.61 13.13 -1.32
C GLY A 24 -8.72 11.90 -1.23
N ILE A 25 -7.54 12.10 -0.63
CA ILE A 25 -6.61 11.02 -0.30
C ILE A 25 -6.21 11.19 1.16
N GLU A 26 -6.61 10.25 2.00
CA GLU A 26 -6.14 10.21 3.39
C GLU A 26 -4.94 9.25 3.51
N LEU A 27 -3.85 9.75 4.07
CA LEU A 27 -2.66 8.93 4.37
C LEU A 27 -2.72 8.43 5.81
N VAL A 28 -2.84 7.11 5.97
CA VAL A 28 -2.68 6.42 7.25
C VAL A 28 -1.33 5.70 7.27
N GLN A 29 -0.58 5.87 8.35
CA GLN A 29 0.73 5.24 8.52
C GLN A 29 0.67 4.17 9.60
N THR A 30 1.11 2.95 9.26
CA THR A 30 1.36 1.89 10.23
C THR A 30 2.87 1.71 10.40
N GLN A 31 3.29 0.81 11.30
CA GLN A 31 4.70 0.46 11.43
C GLN A 31 5.30 -0.11 10.13
N MET A 32 4.49 -0.84 9.35
CA MET A 32 4.96 -1.62 8.19
C MET A 32 4.53 -1.05 6.84
N SER A 33 3.56 -0.14 6.79
CA SER A 33 2.95 0.27 5.53
C SER A 33 2.46 1.72 5.53
N PHE A 34 2.38 2.28 4.34
CA PHE A 34 1.58 3.47 4.03
C PHE A 34 0.26 3.00 3.43
N ILE A 35 -0.84 3.57 3.87
CA ILE A 35 -2.19 3.27 3.41
C ILE A 35 -2.77 4.58 2.87
N PHE A 36 -3.26 4.54 1.65
CA PHE A 36 -3.90 5.66 0.97
C PHE A 36 -5.38 5.31 0.80
N LEU A 37 -6.23 5.97 1.58
CA LEU A 37 -7.68 5.84 1.48
C LEU A 37 -8.16 6.83 0.42
N THR A 38 -8.74 6.30 -0.65
CA THR A 38 -9.42 7.08 -1.70
C THR A 38 -10.92 6.85 -1.60
N ASP A 39 -11.70 7.41 -2.51
CA ASP A 39 -13.16 7.31 -2.48
C ASP A 39 -13.65 5.85 -2.59
N ASP A 40 -13.17 5.13 -3.61
CA ASP A 40 -13.64 3.76 -3.92
C ASP A 40 -12.61 2.66 -3.58
N TYR A 41 -11.34 3.02 -3.46
CA TYR A 41 -10.24 2.07 -3.31
C TYR A 41 -9.30 2.41 -2.15
N VAL A 42 -8.63 1.39 -1.64
CA VAL A 42 -7.55 1.52 -0.66
C VAL A 42 -6.27 0.96 -1.24
N TYR A 43 -5.24 1.80 -1.33
CA TYR A 43 -3.92 1.40 -1.79
C TYR A 43 -2.97 1.26 -0.61
N LYS A 44 -2.20 0.17 -0.58
CA LYS A 44 -1.27 -0.13 0.51
C LYS A 44 0.13 -0.38 -0.03
N VAL A 45 1.10 0.37 0.48
CA VAL A 45 2.51 0.25 0.13
C VAL A 45 3.30 -0.24 1.33
N LYS A 46 4.05 -1.35 1.19
CA LYS A 46 4.94 -1.87 2.24
C LYS A 46 6.21 -1.01 2.35
N LYS A 47 6.53 -0.60 3.59
CA LYS A 47 7.75 0.16 3.92
C LYS A 47 8.98 -0.76 3.83
N PRO A 48 10.17 -0.24 3.45
CA PRO A 48 11.40 -1.01 3.39
C PRO A 48 12.00 -1.21 4.79
N VAL A 49 11.35 -2.04 5.62
CA VAL A 49 11.72 -2.27 7.03
C VAL A 49 12.07 -3.73 7.28
N ASN A 50 12.92 -3.97 8.27
CA ASN A 50 13.13 -5.28 8.87
C ASN A 50 12.77 -5.18 10.36
N LEU A 51 11.78 -5.95 10.79
CA LEU A 51 11.28 -5.96 12.18
C LEU A 51 11.76 -7.19 12.97
N GLY A 52 12.72 -7.95 12.44
CA GLY A 52 13.26 -9.18 13.04
C GLY A 52 12.40 -10.42 12.76
N TYR A 53 11.08 -10.29 12.75
CA TYR A 53 10.13 -11.35 12.37
C TYR A 53 9.59 -11.19 10.94
N LEU A 54 9.95 -10.10 10.27
CA LEU A 54 9.44 -9.72 8.96
C LEU A 54 10.47 -8.86 8.24
N ASP A 55 10.72 -9.18 6.98
CA ASP A 55 11.73 -8.50 6.18
C ASP A 55 11.16 -8.00 4.84
N TYR A 56 11.02 -6.68 4.73
CA TYR A 56 10.57 -5.95 3.55
C TYR A 56 11.70 -5.12 2.91
N THR A 57 12.96 -5.41 3.23
CA THR A 57 14.11 -4.59 2.80
C THR A 57 14.30 -4.56 1.29
N THR A 58 13.93 -5.61 0.56
CA THR A 58 14.04 -5.68 -0.91
C THR A 58 12.68 -5.55 -1.59
N LEU A 59 12.69 -5.14 -2.87
CA LEU A 59 11.48 -5.10 -3.68
C LEU A 59 10.89 -6.50 -3.88
N ASP A 60 11.71 -7.51 -4.16
CA ASP A 60 11.25 -8.90 -4.34
C ASP A 60 10.55 -9.44 -3.10
N LYS A 61 11.10 -9.18 -1.91
CA LYS A 61 10.46 -9.57 -0.64
C LYS A 61 9.12 -8.86 -0.49
N ARG A 62 9.06 -7.54 -0.72
CA ARG A 62 7.81 -6.79 -0.63
C ARG A 62 6.76 -7.32 -1.60
N HIS A 63 7.14 -7.59 -2.85
CA HIS A 63 6.24 -8.17 -3.85
C HIS A 63 5.71 -9.54 -3.41
N PHE A 64 6.59 -10.44 -2.97
CA PHE A 64 6.20 -11.76 -2.44
C PHE A 64 5.19 -11.64 -1.29
N TYR A 65 5.44 -10.77 -0.32
CA TYR A 65 4.53 -10.58 0.81
C TYR A 65 3.23 -9.88 0.43
N CYS A 66 3.23 -8.99 -0.57
CA CYS A 66 1.98 -8.41 -1.11
C CYS A 66 1.10 -9.51 -1.71
N GLN A 67 1.68 -10.41 -2.50
CA GLN A 67 0.95 -11.54 -3.10
C GLN A 67 0.37 -12.47 -2.03
N ARG A 68 1.18 -12.82 -1.02
CA ARG A 68 0.74 -13.66 0.11
C ARG A 68 -0.39 -13.00 0.90
N GLU A 69 -0.33 -11.69 1.13
CA GLU A 69 -1.38 -10.95 1.84
C GLU A 69 -2.72 -11.04 1.09
N VAL A 70 -2.72 -10.80 -0.23
CA VAL A 70 -3.92 -10.93 -1.06
C VAL A 70 -4.45 -12.36 -1.04
N GLU A 71 -3.60 -13.36 -1.27
CA GLU A 71 -4.00 -14.77 -1.33
C GLU A 71 -4.62 -15.25 -0.02
N LEU A 72 -4.03 -14.90 1.12
CA LEU A 72 -4.49 -15.32 2.43
C LEU A 72 -5.78 -14.60 2.82
N ASN A 73 -5.84 -13.28 2.63
CA ASN A 73 -6.96 -12.49 3.12
C ASN A 73 -8.20 -12.59 2.22
N ARG A 74 -8.03 -12.88 0.93
CA ARG A 74 -9.16 -13.13 0.00
C ARG A 74 -10.03 -14.32 0.43
N ARG A 75 -9.49 -15.25 1.23
CA ARG A 75 -10.25 -16.37 1.81
C ARG A 75 -11.33 -15.90 2.81
N LEU A 76 -11.10 -14.75 3.44
CA LEU A 76 -11.99 -14.16 4.45
C LEU A 76 -12.81 -12.99 3.88
N CYS A 77 -12.17 -12.16 3.04
CA CYS A 77 -12.77 -10.96 2.46
C CYS A 77 -12.45 -10.90 0.96
N PRO A 78 -13.14 -11.69 0.11
CA PRO A 78 -12.78 -11.82 -1.29
C PRO A 78 -12.86 -10.52 -2.08
N ASP A 79 -13.85 -9.69 -1.75
CA ASP A 79 -14.14 -8.44 -2.47
C ASP A 79 -13.30 -7.25 -1.99
N ALA A 80 -12.64 -7.35 -0.82
CA ALA A 80 -11.78 -6.29 -0.29
C ALA A 80 -10.33 -6.38 -0.77
N TYR A 81 -9.85 -7.60 -1.11
CA TYR A 81 -8.47 -7.83 -1.54
C TYR A 81 -8.42 -8.07 -3.06
N LEU A 82 -8.33 -6.97 -3.80
CA LEU A 82 -8.48 -6.95 -5.26
C LEU A 82 -7.25 -7.46 -6.02
N GLY A 83 -6.04 -7.22 -5.51
CA GLY A 83 -4.82 -7.65 -6.19
C GLY A 83 -3.57 -6.91 -5.73
N VAL A 84 -2.48 -7.13 -6.46
CA VAL A 84 -1.21 -6.40 -6.32
C VAL A 84 -0.96 -5.63 -7.62
N VAL A 85 -0.58 -4.37 -7.50
CA VAL A 85 -0.27 -3.48 -8.64
C VAL A 85 1.21 -3.06 -8.61
N PRO A 86 1.83 -2.74 -9.77
CA PRO A 86 3.24 -2.32 -9.88
C PRO A 86 3.56 -0.98 -9.20
#